data_AF-A0A1H9MSF1-F1
#
_entry.id   AF-A0A1H9MSF1-F1
#
_cell.length_a   1.000
_cell.length_b   1.000
_cell.length_c   1.000
_cell.angle_alpha   90.00
_cell.angle_beta   90.00
_cell.angle_gamma   90.00
#
_symmetry.space_group_name_H-M   'P 1'
#
loop_
_entity.id
_entity.type
_entity.pdbx_description
1 polymer ?
#
loop_
_entity_poly.entity_id
_entity_poly.type
_entity_poly.pdbx_seq_one_letter_code
_entity_poly.pdbx_strand_id
1 'polypeptide(L)'
;MSILQDIPVSVQLDLNNLFVGEKLGHGWHREVYAHALDPSLVIKLETKDSKQFCNIHEWAIWDEFKDDPELSKWFAPCVAISANGSVLVQKRTGPIAKRPARIPSLLADTHINNWGTYKRRAVMHDYGNHNLFDVARKKWKMVDLPVDTY
;
A
#
# COMPACT_ATOMS: atom_id res chain seq x y z
N MET A 1 -31.56 -6.74 2.59
CA MET A 1 -31.30 -5.85 1.44
C MET A 1 -30.13 -4.97 1.81
N SER A 2 -29.08 -4.92 0.98
CA SER A 2 -27.95 -4.03 1.22
C SER A 2 -28.36 -2.63 0.77
N ILE A 3 -28.41 -1.67 1.70
CA ILE A 3 -28.72 -0.26 1.44
C ILE A 3 -27.84 0.32 0.32
N LEU A 4 -26.66 -0.27 0.10
CA LEU A 4 -25.69 0.16 -0.90
C LEU A 4 -26.15 -0.02 -2.35
N GLN A 5 -27.10 -0.93 -2.62
CA GLN A 5 -27.56 -1.18 -4.00
C GLN A 5 -28.59 -0.15 -4.49
N ASP A 6 -29.14 0.67 -3.59
CA ASP A 6 -30.20 1.65 -3.91
C ASP A 6 -29.71 3.11 -3.85
N ILE A 7 -28.40 3.35 -3.67
CA ILE A 7 -27.83 4.70 -3.63
C ILE A 7 -27.78 5.28 -5.04
N PRO A 8 -28.37 6.46 -5.31
CA PRO A 8 -28.32 7.10 -6.62
C PRO A 8 -26.87 7.32 -7.09
N VAL A 9 -26.62 7.15 -8.39
CA VAL A 9 -25.28 7.34 -8.98
C VAL A 9 -24.73 8.73 -8.67
N SER A 10 -25.57 9.77 -8.66
CA SER A 10 -25.16 11.13 -8.28
C SER A 10 -24.57 11.18 -6.86
N VAL A 11 -25.20 10.51 -5.90
CA VAL A 11 -24.70 10.42 -4.52
C VAL A 11 -23.40 9.61 -4.46
N GLN A 12 -23.25 8.56 -5.27
CA GLN A 12 -21.98 7.81 -5.36
C GLN A 12 -20.84 8.69 -5.90
N LEU A 13 -21.13 9.54 -6.90
CA LEU A 13 -20.16 10.49 -7.44
C LEU A 13 -19.80 11.56 -6.41
N ASP A 14 -20.77 12.08 -5.66
CA ASP A 14 -20.51 13.04 -4.58
C ASP A 14 -19.67 12.42 -3.45
N LEU A 15 -19.93 11.15 -3.09
CA LEU A 15 -19.07 10.41 -2.16
C LEU A 15 -17.64 10.27 -2.69
N ASN A 16 -17.46 9.95 -3.97
CA ASN A 16 -16.12 9.90 -4.56
C ASN A 16 -15.42 11.26 -4.49
N ASN A 17 -16.10 12.34 -4.85
CA ASN A 17 -15.57 13.71 -4.80
C ASN A 17 -15.27 14.17 -3.36
N LEU A 18 -15.99 13.65 -2.37
CA LEU A 18 -15.80 13.96 -0.97
C LEU A 18 -14.52 13.32 -0.40
N PHE A 19 -14.15 12.12 -0.85
CA PHE A 19 -13.04 11.36 -0.26
C PHE A 19 -11.80 11.26 -1.16
N VAL A 20 -11.96 11.23 -2.48
CA VAL A 20 -10.87 11.02 -3.45
C VAL A 20 -10.38 12.37 -3.95
N GLY A 21 -9.14 12.71 -3.60
CA GLY A 21 -8.46 13.93 -4.03
C GLY A 21 -7.68 13.76 -5.33
N GLU A 22 -6.61 14.54 -5.47
CA GLU A 22 -5.74 14.49 -6.64
C GLU A 22 -5.11 13.10 -6.86
N LYS A 23 -4.87 12.74 -8.13
CA LYS A 23 -4.12 11.53 -8.47
C LYS A 23 -2.64 11.74 -8.18
N LEU A 24 -2.07 10.87 -7.35
CA LEU A 24 -0.66 10.93 -6.94
C LEU A 24 0.23 10.00 -7.78
N GLY A 25 -0.33 8.90 -8.27
CA GLY A 25 0.42 7.91 -9.02
C GLY A 25 -0.46 6.83 -9.64
N HIS A 26 0.18 6.00 -10.45
CA HIS A 26 -0.44 4.80 -11.01
C HIS A 26 0.61 3.70 -11.07
N GLY A 27 0.14 2.47 -10.89
CA GLY A 27 0.88 1.26 -11.18
C GLY A 27 0.13 0.42 -12.20
N TRP A 28 0.58 -0.81 -12.40
CA TRP A 28 -0.02 -1.73 -13.36
C TRP A 28 -1.45 -2.15 -13.00
N HIS A 29 -1.76 -2.25 -11.71
CA HIS A 29 -3.04 -2.79 -11.22
C HIS A 29 -3.88 -1.77 -10.45
N ARG A 30 -3.31 -0.61 -10.12
CA ARG A 30 -3.87 0.32 -9.15
C ARG A 30 -3.55 1.76 -9.46
N GLU A 31 -4.46 2.64 -9.07
CA GLU A 31 -4.25 4.08 -9.05
C GLU A 31 -4.22 4.57 -7.61
N VAL A 32 -3.38 5.57 -7.34
CA VAL A 32 -3.18 6.13 -6.00
C VAL A 32 -3.60 7.58 -6.01
N TYR A 33 -4.45 7.94 -5.06
CA TYR A 33 -5.02 9.27 -4.89
C TYR A 33 -4.72 9.81 -3.49
N ALA A 34 -4.66 11.12 -3.36
CA ALA A 34 -4.70 11.76 -2.05
C ALA A 34 -6.09 11.52 -1.41
N HIS A 35 -6.13 11.38 -0.09
CA HIS A 35 -7.40 11.40 0.63
C HIS A 35 -7.84 12.86 0.85
N ALA A 36 -8.97 13.27 0.29
CA ALA A 36 -9.39 14.67 0.23
C ALA A 36 -9.62 15.30 1.62
N LEU A 37 -10.10 14.52 2.59
CA LEU A 37 -10.39 15.01 3.95
C LEU A 37 -9.23 14.82 4.95
N ASP A 38 -8.22 14.01 4.62
CA ASP A 38 -7.11 13.71 5.53
C ASP A 38 -5.81 13.61 4.71
N PRO A 39 -5.01 14.68 4.64
CA PRO A 39 -3.80 14.69 3.82
C PRO A 39 -2.71 13.72 4.32
N SER A 40 -2.88 13.11 5.50
CA SER A 40 -1.99 12.06 6.02
C SER A 40 -2.27 10.68 5.43
N LEU A 41 -3.30 10.56 4.58
CA LEU A 41 -3.74 9.31 3.96
C LEU A 41 -3.69 9.37 2.43
N VAL A 42 -3.61 8.19 1.83
CA VAL A 42 -3.82 7.95 0.41
C VAL A 42 -4.90 6.89 0.22
N ILE A 43 -5.58 6.97 -0.91
CA ILE A 43 -6.57 5.98 -1.36
C ILE A 43 -5.98 5.25 -2.56
N LYS A 44 -5.88 3.92 -2.46
CA LYS A 44 -5.47 3.04 -3.55
C LYS A 44 -6.68 2.33 -4.12
N LEU A 45 -6.96 2.58 -5.39
CA LEU A 45 -8.07 1.99 -6.12
C LEU A 45 -7.54 0.94 -7.07
N GLU A 46 -8.07 -0.29 -6.99
CA GLU A 46 -7.81 -1.28 -8.03
C GLU A 46 -8.49 -0.87 -9.33
N THR A 47 -7.70 -0.77 -10.41
CA THR A 47 -8.24 -0.55 -11.73
C THR A 47 -8.79 -1.87 -12.29
N LYS A 48 -9.84 -1.78 -13.11
CA LYS A 48 -10.71 -2.90 -13.57
C LYS A 48 -9.95 -4.20 -13.88
N ASP A 49 -10.62 -5.32 -13.58
CA ASP A 49 -10.32 -6.69 -14.01
C ASP A 49 -9.00 -7.31 -13.56
N SER A 50 -8.22 -6.64 -12.70
CA SER A 50 -6.90 -7.16 -12.35
C SER A 50 -6.99 -8.57 -11.74
N LYS A 51 -8.05 -8.93 -10.99
CA LYS A 51 -8.16 -10.21 -10.22
C LYS A 51 -6.86 -10.54 -9.44
N GLN A 52 -5.99 -9.55 -9.24
CA GLN A 52 -4.68 -9.71 -8.65
C GLN A 52 -4.76 -9.56 -7.14
N PHE A 53 -5.87 -8.98 -6.62
CA PHE A 53 -6.11 -8.78 -5.20
C PHE A 53 -4.95 -8.06 -4.51
N CYS A 54 -4.26 -7.16 -5.23
CA CYS A 54 -3.07 -6.46 -4.74
C CYS A 54 -3.36 -5.69 -3.45
N ASN A 55 -4.53 -5.04 -3.36
CA ASN A 55 -4.96 -4.35 -2.14
C ASN A 55 -5.20 -5.32 -0.98
N ILE A 56 -5.81 -6.48 -1.25
CA ILE A 56 -6.07 -7.51 -0.24
C ILE A 56 -4.76 -8.11 0.26
N HIS A 57 -3.84 -8.46 -0.65
CA HIS A 57 -2.52 -8.99 -0.28
C HIS A 57 -1.74 -7.97 0.55
N GLU A 58 -1.75 -6.70 0.15
CA GLU A 58 -1.10 -5.63 0.90
C GLU A 58 -1.72 -5.48 2.30
N TRP A 59 -3.06 -5.49 2.40
CA TRP A 59 -3.75 -5.47 3.69
C TRP A 59 -3.40 -6.68 4.55
N ALA A 60 -3.41 -7.89 4.00
CA ALA A 60 -3.12 -9.11 4.74
C ALA A 60 -1.67 -9.17 5.23
N ILE A 61 -0.71 -8.68 4.43
CA ILE A 61 0.69 -8.53 4.86
C ILE A 61 0.80 -7.53 6.01
N TRP A 62 0.13 -6.38 5.90
CA TRP A 62 0.12 -5.41 6.99
C TRP A 62 -0.53 -6.00 8.25
N ASP A 63 -1.67 -6.67 8.13
CA ASP A 63 -2.39 -7.27 9.25
C ASP A 63 -1.57 -8.32 10.00
N GLU A 64 -0.81 -9.14 9.25
CA GLU A 64 0.10 -10.14 9.82
C GLU A 64 1.26 -9.51 10.61
N PHE A 65 1.85 -8.42 10.12
CA PHE A 65 3.09 -7.85 10.69
C PHE A 65 2.92 -6.55 11.48
N LYS A 66 1.73 -5.95 11.52
CA LYS A 66 1.50 -4.65 12.19
C LYS A 66 1.89 -4.66 13.67
N ASP A 67 1.77 -5.81 14.32
CA ASP A 67 2.04 -5.99 15.75
C ASP A 67 3.49 -6.45 16.03
N ASP A 68 4.28 -6.77 14.98
CA ASP A 68 5.72 -7.02 15.10
C ASP A 68 6.49 -5.69 14.95
N PRO A 69 7.11 -5.14 16.01
CA PRO A 69 7.82 -3.87 15.93
C PRO A 69 9.09 -3.91 15.05
N GLU A 70 9.68 -5.09 14.85
CA GLU A 70 10.87 -5.25 14.00
C GLU A 70 10.52 -5.26 12.51
N LEU A 71 9.32 -5.70 12.16
CA LEU A 71 8.84 -5.75 10.78
C LEU A 71 7.95 -4.56 10.41
N SER A 72 6.98 -4.18 11.24
CA SER A 72 6.05 -3.06 10.98
C SER A 72 6.77 -1.74 10.69
N LYS A 73 7.98 -1.54 11.23
CA LYS A 73 8.80 -0.35 10.96
C LYS A 73 9.27 -0.24 9.51
N TRP A 74 9.13 -1.29 8.70
CA TRP A 74 9.46 -1.27 7.29
C TRP A 74 8.28 -1.01 6.37
N PHE A 75 7.04 -1.03 6.89
CA PHE A 75 5.84 -0.85 6.08
C PHE A 75 5.19 0.51 6.31
N ALA A 76 4.58 1.05 5.25
CA ALA A 76 3.62 2.14 5.35
C ALA A 76 2.30 1.57 5.89
N PRO A 77 1.79 2.06 7.04
CA PRO A 77 0.61 1.46 7.68
C PRO A 77 -0.66 1.54 6.82
N CYS A 78 -1.35 0.41 6.65
CA CYS A 78 -2.72 0.41 6.14
C CYS A 78 -3.71 0.74 7.27
N VAL A 79 -4.78 1.46 6.92
CA VAL A 79 -5.73 2.02 7.89
C VAL A 79 -7.12 1.40 7.74
N ALA A 80 -7.57 1.21 6.51
CA ALA A 80 -8.86 0.58 6.21
C ALA A 80 -8.83 -0.06 4.81
N ILE A 81 -9.70 -1.04 4.60
CA ILE A 81 -9.94 -1.68 3.30
C ILE A 81 -11.44 -1.86 3.08
N SER A 82 -11.92 -1.73 1.84
CA SER A 82 -13.32 -2.04 1.50
C SER A 82 -13.59 -3.54 1.62
N ALA A 83 -14.86 -3.91 1.81
CA ALA A 83 -15.25 -5.31 2.01
C ALA A 83 -14.82 -6.27 0.88
N ASN A 84 -14.72 -5.77 -0.35
CA ASN A 84 -14.27 -6.52 -1.53
C ASN A 84 -12.78 -6.28 -1.88
N GLY A 85 -12.06 -5.47 -1.11
CA GLY A 85 -10.65 -5.17 -1.34
C GLY A 85 -10.35 -4.13 -2.42
N SER A 86 -11.32 -3.65 -3.20
CA SER A 86 -11.03 -2.74 -4.32
C SER A 86 -10.54 -1.35 -3.90
N VAL A 87 -10.75 -0.97 -2.64
CA VAL A 87 -10.31 0.31 -2.07
C VAL A 87 -9.47 0.04 -0.82
N LEU A 88 -8.24 0.54 -0.80
CA LEU A 88 -7.34 0.46 0.36
C LEU A 88 -6.94 1.87 0.78
N VAL A 89 -7.04 2.16 2.08
CA VAL A 89 -6.59 3.41 2.69
C VAL A 89 -5.29 3.15 3.42
N GLN A 90 -4.25 3.91 3.09
CA GLN A 90 -2.90 3.76 3.64
C GLN A 90 -2.36 5.11 4.11
N LYS A 91 -1.44 5.10 5.07
CA LYS A 91 -0.71 6.30 5.47
C LYS A 91 0.12 6.84 4.30
N ARG A 92 -0.01 8.14 4.04
CA ARG A 92 0.75 8.84 3.00
C ARG A 92 2.24 8.86 3.36
N THR A 93 3.06 8.53 2.38
CA THR A 93 4.52 8.61 2.47
C THR A 93 5.04 9.82 1.69
N GLY A 94 6.14 10.39 2.14
CA GLY A 94 6.92 11.35 1.37
C GLY A 94 7.85 10.65 0.37
N PRO A 95 8.45 11.42 -0.55
CA PRO A 95 9.49 10.91 -1.43
C PRO A 95 10.70 10.42 -0.61
N ILE A 96 11.47 9.51 -1.21
CA ILE A 96 12.74 9.05 -0.67
C ILE A 96 13.81 9.20 -1.74
N ALA A 97 14.95 9.79 -1.39
CA ALA A 97 16.06 9.96 -2.33
C ALA A 97 16.87 8.66 -2.53
N LYS A 98 16.94 7.83 -1.48
CA LYS A 98 17.71 6.59 -1.49
C LYS A 98 17.09 5.57 -0.55
N ARG A 99 16.94 4.33 -1.02
CA ARG A 99 16.50 3.20 -0.21
C ARG A 99 17.58 2.79 0.83
N PRO A 100 17.18 2.14 1.93
CA PRO A 100 18.13 1.61 2.91
C PRO A 100 19.11 0.63 2.27
N ALA A 101 20.38 0.63 2.71
CA ALA A 101 21.39 -0.31 2.20
C ALA A 101 21.09 -1.77 2.60
N ARG A 102 20.36 -1.95 3.70
CA ARG A 102 19.96 -3.25 4.24
C ARG A 102 18.48 -3.25 4.53
N ILE A 103 17.81 -4.32 4.11
CA ILE A 103 16.37 -4.51 4.33
C ILE A 103 16.09 -5.96 4.77
N PRO A 104 14.94 -6.23 5.41
CA PRO A 104 14.49 -7.60 5.63
C PRO A 104 14.34 -8.35 4.30
N SER A 105 14.79 -9.60 4.25
CA SER A 105 14.76 -10.45 3.05
C SER A 105 13.37 -10.72 2.48
N LEU A 106 12.31 -10.46 3.26
CA LEU A 106 10.91 -10.54 2.83
C LEU A 106 10.49 -9.35 1.94
N LEU A 107 11.20 -8.23 1.97
CA LEU A 107 10.96 -7.06 1.13
C LEU A 107 11.69 -7.23 -0.22
N ALA A 108 11.28 -8.24 -0.98
CA ALA A 108 12.00 -8.69 -2.18
C ALA A 108 11.90 -7.72 -3.37
N ASP A 109 10.86 -6.89 -3.46
CA ASP A 109 10.76 -5.87 -4.52
C ASP A 109 11.50 -4.60 -4.11
N THR A 110 12.69 -4.44 -4.68
CA THR A 110 13.61 -3.39 -4.27
C THR A 110 13.50 -2.12 -5.11
N HIS A 111 12.51 -2.02 -5.99
CA HIS A 111 12.34 -0.85 -6.85
C HIS A 111 12.09 0.42 -6.02
N ILE A 112 12.85 1.50 -6.27
CA ILE A 112 12.82 2.73 -5.46
C ILE A 112 11.41 3.35 -5.36
N ASN A 113 10.60 3.22 -6.42
CA ASN A 113 9.21 3.70 -6.44
C ASN A 113 8.27 2.97 -5.48
N ASN A 114 8.67 1.83 -4.90
CA ASN A 114 7.90 1.13 -3.87
C ASN A 114 8.26 1.62 -2.46
N TRP A 115 9.18 2.58 -2.36
CA TRP A 115 9.70 3.10 -1.11
C TRP A 115 9.36 4.58 -0.95
N GLY A 116 9.20 4.98 0.31
CA GLY A 116 8.96 6.35 0.69
C GLY A 116 9.46 6.64 2.09
N THR A 117 9.22 7.85 2.56
CA THR A 117 9.49 8.27 3.93
C THR A 117 8.19 8.38 4.72
N TYR A 118 8.14 7.78 5.91
CA TYR A 118 7.01 7.92 6.83
C TYR A 118 7.55 8.12 8.24
N LYS A 119 7.13 9.18 8.95
CA LYS A 119 7.63 9.51 10.30
C LYS A 119 9.17 9.45 10.40
N ARG A 120 9.88 10.01 9.40
CA ARG A 120 11.36 10.05 9.29
C ARG A 120 12.07 8.70 9.13
N ARG A 121 11.35 7.61 8.87
CA ARG A 121 11.92 6.30 8.50
C ARG A 121 11.61 5.98 7.06
N ALA A 122 12.52 5.22 6.43
CA ALA A 122 12.26 4.60 5.14
C ALA A 122 11.21 3.48 5.32
N VAL A 123 10.22 3.45 4.45
CA VAL A 123 9.18 2.44 4.44
C VAL A 123 8.89 1.99 3.03
N MET A 124 8.52 0.72 2.88
CA MET A 124 7.89 0.20 1.70
C MET A 124 6.42 0.55 1.75
N HIS A 125 5.91 1.17 0.70
CA HIS A 125 4.50 1.53 0.56
C HIS A 125 3.78 0.74 -0.53
N ASP A 126 4.46 -0.14 -1.26
CA ASP A 126 3.83 -1.06 -2.20
C ASP A 126 4.40 -2.45 -1.96
N TYR A 127 3.69 -3.23 -1.16
CA TYR A 127 4.12 -4.55 -0.74
C TYR A 127 3.09 -5.65 -1.09
N GLY A 128 2.12 -5.34 -1.97
CA GLY A 128 1.03 -6.27 -2.33
C GLY A 128 1.39 -7.39 -3.32
N ASN A 129 2.47 -7.23 -4.11
CA ASN A 129 2.87 -8.19 -5.14
C ASN A 129 3.95 -9.21 -4.69
N HIS A 130 4.09 -9.42 -3.39
CA HIS A 130 5.19 -10.21 -2.86
C HIS A 130 4.76 -11.65 -2.54
N ASN A 131 5.66 -12.62 -2.78
CA ASN A 131 5.62 -13.96 -2.18
C ASN A 131 5.90 -13.91 -0.66
N LEU A 132 5.46 -12.83 0.00
CA LEU A 132 5.79 -12.49 1.37
C LEU A 132 5.25 -13.55 2.33
N PHE A 133 4.11 -14.18 2.01
CA PHE A 133 3.59 -15.34 2.74
C PHE A 133 4.50 -16.57 2.66
N ASP A 134 5.16 -16.80 1.53
CA ASP A 134 6.10 -17.91 1.37
C ASP A 134 7.45 -17.63 2.06
N VAL A 135 7.86 -16.37 2.13
CA VAL A 135 9.09 -15.95 2.80
C VAL A 135 8.88 -15.82 4.31
N ALA A 136 7.72 -15.40 4.81
CA ALA A 136 7.43 -15.25 6.24
C ALA A 136 7.51 -16.59 7.02
N ARG A 137 7.18 -17.70 6.37
CA ARG A 137 7.34 -19.06 6.93
C ARG A 137 8.82 -19.47 7.06
N LYS A 138 9.74 -18.79 6.38
CA LYS A 138 11.19 -18.97 6.51
C LYS A 138 11.70 -17.84 7.42
N LYS A 139 12.55 -18.16 8.39
CA LYS A 139 13.19 -17.12 9.23
C LYS A 139 13.79 -16.03 8.32
N TRP A 140 13.27 -14.81 8.40
CA TRP A 140 13.78 -13.69 7.63
C TRP A 140 15.12 -13.22 8.20
N LYS A 141 15.93 -12.59 7.35
CA LYS A 141 17.21 -12.01 7.76
C LYS A 141 17.40 -10.65 7.09
N MET A 142 18.22 -9.80 7.68
CA MET A 142 18.67 -8.58 7.01
C MET A 142 19.63 -8.93 5.88
N VAL A 143 19.35 -8.43 4.68
CA VAL A 143 20.18 -8.64 3.49
C VAL A 143 20.70 -7.31 2.97
N ASP A 144 21.91 -7.34 2.42
CA ASP A 144 22.48 -6.21 1.70
C ASP A 144 21.81 -6.13 0.32
N LEU A 145 21.50 -4.91 -0.08
CA LEU A 145 20.94 -4.66 -1.40
C LEU A 145 22.06 -4.46 -2.41
N PRO A 146 21.96 -5.08 -3.61
CA PRO A 146 22.86 -4.73 -4.70
C PRO A 146 22.73 -3.24 -4.99
N VAL A 147 23.85 -2.57 -5.25
CA VAL A 147 23.87 -1.17 -5.68
C VAL A 147 23.00 -1.06 -6.94
N ASP A 148 22.08 -0.10 -6.97
CA ASP A 148 21.16 0.11 -8.10
C ASP A 148 21.95 0.18 -9.42
N THR A 149 21.93 -0.90 -10.20
CA THR A 149 22.34 -0.88 -11.60
C THR A 149 21.11 -0.45 -12.39
N TYR A 150 21.07 0.83 -12.73
CA TYR A 150 20.06 1.42 -13.61
C TYR A 150 19.99 0.71 -14.96
#